data_AF-A0A6P6FGY1-F1
#
_entry.id   AF-A0A6P6FGY1-F1
#
_cell.length_a   1.000
_cell.length_b   1.000
_cell.length_c   1.000
_cell.angle_alpha   90.00
_cell.angle_beta   90.00
_cell.angle_gamma   90.00
#
_symmetry.space_group_name_H-M   'P 1'
#
loop_
_entity.id
_entity.type
_entity.pdbx_description
1 polymer ?
#
loop_
_entity_poly.entity_id
_entity_poly.type
_entity_poly.pdbx_seq_one_letter_code
_entity_poly.pdbx_strand_id
1 'polypeptide(L)' 'MYKLSKTVSEVDGKKLIFEAYDLILEALEIKEDNWAAHKWASILLNSKTLYEGVKAQIKESYNIKKHMLVYFMIIY' A
#
# COMPACT_ATOMS: atom_id res chain seq x y z
N MET A 1 30.96 7.88 3.92
CA MET A 1 29.69 7.95 4.68
C MET A 1 28.43 8.13 3.79
N TYR A 2 28.52 8.64 2.57
CA TYR A 2 27.36 8.85 1.66
C TYR A 2 26.55 7.58 1.32
N LYS A 3 27.20 6.42 1.23
CA LYS A 3 26.53 5.16 0.85
C LYS A 3 25.69 4.55 1.98
N LEU A 4 26.01 4.88 3.25
CA LEU A 4 25.34 4.34 4.43
C LEU A 4 24.06 5.14 4.77
N SER A 5 24.04 6.46 4.58
CA SER A 5 22.85 7.27 4.86
C SER A 5 21.70 6.98 3.89
N LYS A 6 22.01 6.70 2.61
CA LYS A 6 21.00 6.41 1.59
C LYS A 6 20.36 5.03 1.80
N THR A 7 21.16 4.03 2.18
CA THR A 7 20.67 2.67 2.46
C THR A 7 19.84 2.60 3.73
N VAL A 8 20.21 3.34 4.79
CA VAL A 8 19.38 3.45 6.00
C VAL A 8 18.01 4.06 5.65
N SER A 9 17.96 5.13 4.85
CA SER A 9 16.68 5.75 4.46
C SER A 9 15.78 4.85 3.60
N GLU A 10 16.35 4.01 2.74
CA GLU A 10 15.58 3.09 1.88
C GLU A 10 15.06 1.87 2.66
N VAL A 11 15.85 1.35 3.60
CA VAL A 11 15.45 0.24 4.48
C VAL A 11 14.34 0.69 5.43
N ASP A 12 14.44 1.89 5.97
CA ASP A 12 13.41 2.48 6.83
C ASP A 12 12.14 2.78 6.02
N GLY A 13 12.28 3.32 4.80
CA GLY A 13 11.14 3.58 3.90
C GLY A 13 10.36 2.31 3.54
N LYS A 14 11.05 1.20 3.27
CA LYS A 14 10.41 -0.10 3.02
C LYS A 14 9.61 -0.56 4.24
N LYS A 15 10.20 -0.52 5.44
CA LYS A 15 9.50 -0.93 6.67
C LYS A 15 8.25 -0.11 6.91
N LEU A 16 8.35 1.21 6.79
CA LEU A 16 7.22 2.12 6.98
C LEU A 16 6.07 1.83 6.00
N ILE A 17 6.37 1.50 4.74
CA ILE A 17 5.34 1.15 3.75
C ILE A 17 4.64 -0.17 4.10
N PHE A 18 5.38 -1.16 4.59
CA PHE A 18 4.81 -2.44 5.00
C PHE A 18 3.94 -2.28 6.25
N GLU A 19 4.45 -1.60 7.28
CA GLU A 19 3.71 -1.31 8.51
C GLU A 19 2.46 -0.46 8.26
N ALA A 20 2.58 0.59 7.44
CA ALA A 20 1.43 1.42 7.07
C ALA A 20 0.36 0.62 6.31
N TYR A 21 0.77 -0.33 5.47
CA TYR A 21 -0.18 -1.17 4.75
C TYR A 21 -0.95 -2.09 5.71
N ASP A 22 -0.26 -2.72 6.67
CA ASP A 22 -0.88 -3.59 7.65
C ASP A 22 -1.88 -2.80 8.53
N LEU A 23 -1.50 -1.60 9.00
CA LEU A 23 -2.40 -0.70 9.74
C LEU A 23 -3.65 -0.30 8.94
N ILE A 24 -3.52 -0.11 7.62
CA ILE A 24 -4.67 0.20 6.77
C ILE A 24 -5.58 -1.00 6.56
N LEU A 25 -5.04 -2.23 6.53
CA LEU A 25 -5.86 -3.43 6.50
C LEU A 25 -6.65 -3.57 7.81
N GLU A 26 -6.03 -3.35 8.96
CA GLU A 26 -6.74 -3.32 10.26
C GLU A 26 -7.86 -2.26 10.27
N ALA A 27 -7.61 -1.07 9.71
CA ALA A 27 -8.64 -0.05 9.59
C ALA A 27 -9.83 -0.48 8.71
N LEU A 28 -9.57 -1.24 7.63
CA LEU A 28 -10.59 -1.80 6.76
C LEU A 28 -11.36 -2.96 7.42
N GLU A 29 -10.74 -3.71 8.32
CA GLU A 29 -11.44 -4.73 9.12
C GLU A 29 -12.46 -4.09 10.08
N ILE A 30 -12.13 -2.92 10.64
CA ILE A 30 -13.05 -2.17 11.51
C ILE A 30 -14.18 -1.51 10.70
N LYS A 31 -13.84 -0.91 9.55
CA LYS A 31 -14.79 -0.21 8.70
C LYS A 31 -14.46 -0.42 7.22
N GLU A 32 -15.06 -1.44 6.63
CA GLU A 32 -14.83 -1.81 5.24
C GLU A 32 -15.28 -0.71 4.26
N ASP A 33 -16.37 0.01 4.54
CA ASP A 33 -16.87 1.08 3.66
C ASP A 33 -16.14 2.44 3.83
N ASN A 34 -14.96 2.45 4.44
CA ASN A 34 -14.16 3.66 4.57
C ASN A 34 -13.41 3.98 3.27
N TRP A 35 -13.92 4.96 2.52
CA TRP A 35 -13.31 5.40 1.26
C TRP A 35 -11.84 5.78 1.39
N ALA A 36 -11.44 6.43 2.49
CA ALA A 36 -10.08 6.91 2.68
C ALA A 36 -9.13 5.73 2.92
N ALA A 37 -9.57 4.73 3.69
CA ALA A 37 -8.81 3.51 3.91
C ALA A 37 -8.62 2.72 2.60
N HIS A 38 -9.67 2.61 1.76
CA HIS A 38 -9.55 2.01 0.43
C HIS A 38 -8.58 2.75 -0.48
N LYS A 39 -8.57 4.08 -0.48
CA LYS A 39 -7.61 4.89 -1.23
C LYS A 39 -6.17 4.63 -0.79
N TRP A 40 -5.92 4.62 0.51
CA TRP A 40 -4.57 4.38 1.03
C TRP A 40 -4.12 2.93 0.84
N ALA A 41 -5.04 1.96 0.94
CA ALA A 41 -4.75 0.56 0.69
C ALA A 41 -4.23 0.33 -0.74
N SER A 42 -4.83 0.97 -1.75
CA SER A 42 -4.38 0.84 -3.15
C SER A 42 -3.00 1.45 -3.38
N ILE A 43 -2.74 2.63 -2.81
CA ILE A 43 -1.45 3.34 -2.94
C ILE A 43 -0.32 2.57 -2.23
N LEU A 44 -0.57 2.13 -0.99
CA LEU A 44 0.41 1.42 -0.19
C LEU A 44 0.68 0.02 -0.75
N LEU A 45 -0.34 -0.71 -1.20
CA LEU A 45 -0.16 -2.01 -1.85
C LEU A 45 0.68 -1.89 -3.12
N ASN A 46 0.38 -0.91 -3.98
CA ASN A 46 1.22 -0.65 -5.16
C ASN A 46 2.67 -0.34 -4.76
N SER A 47 2.87 0.51 -3.75
CA SER A 47 4.22 0.88 -3.28
C SER A 47 4.97 -0.32 -2.68
N LYS A 48 4.29 -1.18 -1.92
CA LYS A 48 4.82 -2.44 -1.39
C LYS A 48 5.31 -3.35 -2.52
N THR A 49 4.52 -3.50 -3.59
CA THR A 49 4.88 -4.36 -4.73
C THR A 49 6.12 -3.88 -5.48
N LEU A 50 6.44 -2.58 -5.47
CA LEU A 50 7.67 -2.06 -6.07
C LEU A 50 8.93 -2.61 -5.36
N TYR A 51 8.85 -2.90 -4.06
CA TYR A 51 9.94 -3.53 -3.30
C TYR A 51 9.99 -5.05 -3.46
N GLU A 52 8.89 -5.68 -3.85
CA GLU A 52 8.77 -7.14 -4.03
C GLU A 52 9.03 -7.58 -5.48
N GLY A 53 8.93 -6.64 -6.43
CA GLY A 53 9.24 -6.82 -7.83
C GLY A 53 8.01 -7.06 -8.72
N VAL A 54 8.26 -7.13 -10.04
CA VAL A 54 7.21 -7.14 -11.07
C VAL A 54 6.21 -8.28 -10.91
N LYS A 55 6.64 -9.46 -10.47
CA LYS A 55 5.75 -10.60 -10.23
C LYS A 55 4.70 -10.29 -9.15
N ALA A 56 5.11 -9.63 -8.06
CA ALA A 56 4.19 -9.19 -7.02
C ALA A 56 3.25 -8.11 -7.53
N GLN A 57 3.77 -7.16 -8.31
CA GLN A 57 2.96 -6.09 -8.89
C GLN A 57 1.86 -6.63 -9.82
N ILE A 58 2.15 -7.62 -10.66
CA ILE A 58 1.16 -8.28 -11.51
C ILE A 58 0.12 -9.01 -10.67
N LYS A 59 0.56 -9.78 -9.65
CA LYS A 59 -0.32 -10.54 -8.76
C LYS A 59 -1.29 -9.63 -8.00
N GLU A 60 -0.78 -8.54 -7.44
CA GLU A 60 -1.55 -7.64 -6.59
C GLU A 60 -2.29 -6.54 -7.37
N SER A 61 -2.05 -6.40 -8.68
CA SER A 61 -2.76 -5.43 -9.55
C SER A 61 -4.28 -5.57 -9.46
N TYR A 62 -4.78 -6.80 -9.34
CA TYR A 62 -6.21 -7.06 -9.17
C TYR A 62 -6.75 -6.48 -7.84
N ASN A 63 -6.02 -6.68 -6.74
CA ASN A 63 -6.40 -6.18 -5.42
C ASN A 63 -6.32 -4.64 -5.37
N ILE A 64 -5.30 -4.05 -5.98
CA ILE A 64 -5.19 -2.59 -6.15
C ILE A 64 -6.42 -2.05 -6.88
N LYS A 65 -6.79 -2.67 -8.01
CA LYS A 65 -7.99 -2.29 -8.77
C LYS A 65 -9.27 -2.43 -7.94
N LYS A 66 -9.40 -3.50 -7.14
CA LYS A 66 -10.55 -3.70 -6.25
C LYS A 66 -10.71 -2.54 -5.27
N HIS A 67 -9.63 -2.14 -4.58
CA HIS A 67 -9.68 -1.00 -3.66
C HIS A 67 -10.05 0.31 -4.37
N MET A 68 -9.51 0.54 -5.57
CA MET A 68 -9.86 1.72 -6.37
C MET A 68 -11.35 1.76 -6.75
N LEU A 69 -11.93 0.62 -7.17
CA LEU A 69 -13.34 0.54 -7.52
C LEU A 69 -14.26 0.84 -6.32
N VAL A 70 -13.95 0.30 -5.14
CA VAL A 70 -14.71 0.58 -3.92
C VAL A 70 -14.59 2.06 -3.55
N TYR A 71 -13.39 2.63 -3.61
CA TYR A 71 -13.17 4.07 -3.41
C TYR A 71 -14.03 4.92 -4.35
N PHE A 72 -14.05 4.60 -5.65
CA PHE A 72 -14.86 5.34 -6.62
C PHE A 72 -16.37 5.17 -6.37
N MET A 73 -16.83 4.00 -5.94
CA MET A 73 -18.26 3.75 -5.67
C MET A 73 -18.76 4.48 -4.41
N ILE A 74 -17.90 4.75 -3.43
CA ILE A 74 -18.30 5.44 -2.19
C ILE A 74 -18.33 6.97 -2.38
N ILE A 75 -17.50 7.50 -3.28
CA ILE A 75 -17.34 8.95 -3.46
C ILE A 75 -18.31 9.54 -4.49
N TYR A 76 -18.77 8.73 -5.45
CA TYR A 76 -19.65 9.14 -6.56
C TYR A 76 -20.98 8.42 -6.48
#